data_AF-A0A5C9E6Z4-F1
#
_entry.id   AF-A0A5C9E6Z4-F1
#
_cell.length_a   1.000
_cell.length_b   1.000
_cell.length_c   1.000
_cell.angle_alpha   90.00
_cell.angle_beta   90.00
_cell.angle_gamma   90.00
#
_symmetry.space_group_name_H-M   'P 1'
#
loop_
_entity.id
_entity.type
_entity.pdbx_description
1 polymer ?
#
loop_
_entity_poly.entity_id
_entity_poly.type
_entity_poly.pdbx_seq_one_letter_code
_entity_poly.pdbx_strand_id
1 'polypeptide(L)'
;MNEYAILMKLLTRAGNPIGAGVEDMLDALALPEIVGRGPLFQKMGALNELLRPMGITIKHNPIDHVFYIDTLAKEDIGEETVLPDRLASTLLIVITLAYQNNGWVSIDQVKKLRRKSLQGVKKDLRELASMNYVQLDSRSKRVRPGTRVAFEIDYERFFRKLSKPDTT
;
A
#
# COMPACT_ATOMS: atom_id res chain seq x y z
N MET A 1 8.92 14.63 25.42
CA MET A 1 8.58 14.77 23.98
C MET A 1 7.09 14.47 23.86
N ASN A 2 6.30 15.29 23.17
CA ASN A 2 4.85 15.10 23.01
C ASN A 2 4.57 13.80 22.21
N GLU A 3 3.56 13.01 22.59
CA GLU A 3 3.14 11.78 21.90
C GLU A 3 2.82 12.04 20.42
N TYR A 4 2.22 13.18 20.09
CA TYR A 4 1.97 13.56 18.69
C TYR A 4 3.26 13.86 17.93
N ALA A 5 4.29 14.38 18.59
CA ALA A 5 5.59 14.59 17.97
C ALA A 5 6.31 13.25 17.71
N ILE A 6 6.13 12.26 18.60
CA ILE A 6 6.60 10.88 18.38
C ILE A 6 5.92 10.28 17.15
N LEU A 7 4.58 10.33 17.10
CA LEU A 7 3.80 9.81 15.98
C LEU A 7 4.17 10.50 14.67
N MET A 8 4.25 11.84 14.64
CA MET A 8 4.70 12.56 13.45
C MET A 8 6.06 12.09 12.95
N LYS A 9 7.05 11.99 13.85
CA LYS A 9 8.41 11.52 13.49
C LYS A 9 8.40 10.11 12.89
N LEU A 10 7.54 9.22 13.40
CA LEU A 10 7.41 7.84 12.91
C LEU A 10 6.69 7.79 11.55
N LEU A 11 5.59 8.52 11.41
CA LEU A 11 4.77 8.54 10.20
C LEU A 11 5.46 9.26 9.03
N THR A 12 6.40 10.17 9.31
CA THR A 12 7.25 10.83 8.30
C THR A 12 8.59 10.13 8.08
N ARG A 13 8.79 8.92 8.63
CA ARG A 13 10.04 8.17 8.46
C ARG A 13 10.26 7.86 6.97
N ALA A 14 11.33 8.41 6.41
CA ALA A 14 11.80 8.09 5.07
C ALA A 14 12.56 6.76 5.07
N GLY A 15 12.39 5.94 4.02
CA GLY A 15 13.02 4.63 3.91
C GLY A 15 12.15 3.61 3.19
N ASN A 16 12.47 2.33 3.34
CA ASN A 16 11.64 1.22 2.89
C ASN A 16 11.41 0.25 4.06
N PRO A 17 10.21 0.22 4.67
CA PRO A 17 8.99 0.93 4.27
C PRO A 17 8.98 2.43 4.66
N ILE A 18 8.16 3.23 3.97
CA ILE A 18 7.87 4.63 4.33
C ILE A 18 6.82 4.62 5.44
N GLY A 19 7.09 5.32 6.55
CA GLY A 19 6.21 5.37 7.71
C GLY A 19 6.53 4.32 8.79
N ALA A 20 5.51 3.91 9.55
CA ALA A 20 5.68 3.03 10.71
C ALA A 20 4.53 2.03 10.90
N GLY A 21 4.87 0.83 11.35
CA GLY A 21 3.90 -0.21 11.72
C GLY A 21 3.26 0.07 13.08
N VAL A 22 2.21 -0.68 13.39
CA VAL A 22 1.51 -0.59 14.69
C VAL A 22 2.45 -0.93 15.85
N GLU A 23 3.27 -1.97 15.72
CA GLU A 23 4.22 -2.41 16.74
C GLU A 23 5.27 -1.31 17.04
N ASP A 24 5.92 -0.77 16.00
CA ASP A 24 6.85 0.37 16.13
C ASP A 24 6.24 1.56 16.90
N MET A 25 4.96 1.86 16.64
CA MET A 25 4.27 2.98 17.29
C MET A 25 3.89 2.67 18.74
N LEU A 26 3.49 1.43 19.04
CA LEU A 26 3.22 1.00 20.42
C LEU A 26 4.49 1.06 21.26
N ASP A 27 5.59 0.53 20.74
CA ASP A 27 6.90 0.53 21.41
C ASP A 27 7.38 1.95 21.69
N ALA A 28 7.31 2.83 20.69
CA ALA A 28 7.75 4.22 20.83
C ALA A 28 6.90 5.05 21.81
N LEU A 29 5.63 4.68 21.99
CA LEU A 29 4.72 5.30 22.96
C LEU A 29 4.72 4.58 24.32
N ALA A 30 5.54 3.54 24.49
CA ALA A 30 5.54 2.67 25.66
C ALA A 30 4.14 2.12 26.02
N LEU A 31 3.35 1.79 25.00
CA LEU A 31 2.02 1.23 25.15
C LEU A 31 2.07 -0.30 25.13
N PRO A 32 1.28 -1.00 25.97
CA PRO A 32 1.26 -2.46 25.96
C PRO A 32 0.68 -3.00 24.65
N GLU A 33 1.26 -4.06 24.11
CA GLU A 33 0.90 -4.54 22.76
C GLU A 33 -0.58 -4.98 22.63
N ILE A 34 -1.10 -5.64 23.67
CA ILE A 34 -2.45 -6.24 23.66
C ILE A 34 -3.54 -5.19 23.88
N VAL A 35 -3.35 -4.25 24.82
CA VAL A 35 -4.37 -3.27 25.21
C VAL A 35 -4.12 -1.87 24.65
N GLY A 36 -2.91 -1.59 24.18
CA GLY A 36 -2.46 -0.28 23.70
C GLY A 36 -2.92 0.08 22.30
N ARG A 37 -3.40 -0.90 21.51
CA ARG A 37 -3.89 -0.66 20.15
C ARG A 37 -5.06 0.32 20.10
N GLY A 38 -6.04 0.17 21.00
CA GLY A 38 -7.20 1.07 21.07
C GLY A 38 -6.78 2.53 21.31
N PRO A 39 -6.02 2.82 22.38
CA PRO A 39 -5.45 4.14 22.65
C PRO A 39 -4.59 4.68 21.50
N LEU A 40 -3.77 3.83 20.86
CA LEU A 40 -2.99 4.23 19.69
C LEU A 40 -3.89 4.72 18.55
N PHE A 41 -4.90 3.94 18.16
CA PHE A 41 -5.81 4.33 17.07
C PHE A 41 -6.60 5.60 17.40
N GLN A 42 -6.99 5.81 18.66
CA GLN A 42 -7.60 7.07 19.09
C GLN A 42 -6.66 8.26 18.91
N LYS A 43 -5.38 8.12 19.33
CA LYS A 43 -4.37 9.16 19.14
C LYS A 43 -4.07 9.42 17.66
N MET A 44 -3.99 8.38 16.83
CA MET A 44 -3.82 8.53 15.38
C MET A 44 -5.02 9.24 14.74
N GLY A 45 -6.24 8.90 15.15
CA GLY A 45 -7.45 9.58 14.68
C GLY A 45 -7.47 11.06 15.05
N ALA A 46 -7.15 11.38 16.31
CA ALA A 46 -7.03 12.76 16.76
C ALA A 46 -5.93 13.53 16.01
N LEU A 47 -4.77 12.91 15.79
CA LEU A 47 -3.70 13.49 14.98
C LEU A 47 -4.16 13.74 13.54
N ASN A 48 -4.86 12.79 12.92
CA ASN A 48 -5.37 12.95 11.56
C ASN A 48 -6.33 14.13 11.44
N GLU A 49 -7.24 14.32 12.40
CA GLU A 49 -8.16 15.47 12.40
C GLU A 49 -7.43 16.80 12.64
N LEU A 50 -6.33 16.82 13.40
CA LEU A 50 -5.49 18.00 13.56
C LEU A 50 -4.71 18.34 12.28
N LEU A 51 -4.31 17.33 11.51
CA LEU A 51 -3.53 17.49 10.28
C LEU A 51 -4.40 17.88 9.08
N ARG A 52 -5.67 17.45 9.07
CA ARG A 52 -6.60 17.62 7.95
C ARG A 52 -6.73 19.07 7.44
N PRO A 53 -6.84 20.11 8.30
CA PRO A 53 -6.93 21.50 7.84
C PRO A 53 -5.69 21.98 7.09
N MET A 54 -4.53 21.37 7.32
CA MET A 54 -3.28 21.68 6.62
C MET A 54 -3.16 20.95 5.28
N GLY A 55 -4.20 20.22 4.86
CA GLY A 55 -4.13 19.41 3.66
C GLY A 55 -3.29 18.15 3.86
N ILE A 56 -3.12 17.66 5.09
CA ILE A 56 -2.31 16.48 5.41
C ILE A 56 -3.22 15.39 5.98
N THR A 57 -2.97 14.14 5.61
CA THR A 57 -3.72 12.97 6.09
C THR A 57 -2.79 11.81 6.42
N ILE A 58 -3.21 10.97 7.35
CA ILE A 58 -2.56 9.69 7.64
C ILE A 58 -3.20 8.62 6.74
N LYS A 59 -2.38 7.84 6.04
CA LYS A 59 -2.82 6.71 5.21
C LYS A 59 -2.20 5.41 5.70
N HIS A 60 -2.83 4.30 5.31
CA HIS A 60 -2.36 2.95 5.60
C HIS A 60 -1.92 2.26 4.30
N ASN A 61 -0.70 1.74 4.28
CA ASN A 61 -0.22 0.85 3.24
C ASN A 61 -0.44 -0.61 3.71
N PRO A 62 -1.43 -1.34 3.15
CA PRO A 62 -1.75 -2.69 3.58
C PRO A 62 -0.73 -3.74 3.14
N ILE A 63 0.19 -3.42 2.23
CA ILE A 63 1.21 -4.38 1.76
C ILE A 63 2.34 -4.49 2.78
N ASP A 64 2.82 -3.35 3.24
CA ASP A 64 3.91 -3.28 4.21
C ASP A 64 3.38 -3.14 5.65
N HIS A 65 2.05 -3.08 5.83
CA HIS A 65 1.35 -2.94 7.12
C HIS A 65 1.81 -1.70 7.93
N VAL A 66 2.08 -0.60 7.23
CA VAL A 66 2.57 0.66 7.81
C VAL A 66 1.59 1.80 7.60
N PHE A 67 1.61 2.76 8.52
CA PHE A 67 0.96 4.06 8.40
C PHE A 67 1.96 5.13 8.01
N TYR A 68 1.55 6.06 7.14
CA TYR A 68 2.40 7.13 6.63
C TYR A 68 1.61 8.43 6.45
N ILE A 69 2.33 9.54 6.35
CA ILE A 69 1.76 10.87 6.07
C ILE A 69 1.69 11.11 4.56
N ASP A 70 0.56 11.63 4.09
CA ASP A 70 0.33 12.04 2.71
C ASP A 70 -0.42 13.38 2.65
N THR A 71 -0.47 14.01 1.47
CA THR A 71 -1.24 15.24 1.24
C THR A 71 -2.63 14.93 0.68
N LEU A 72 -3.64 15.69 1.13
CA LEU A 72 -5.00 15.67 0.59
C LEU A 72 -5.05 16.28 -0.81
N ALA A 73 -4.17 17.25 -1.07
CA ALA A 73 -3.91 17.72 -2.42
C ALA A 73 -3.13 16.62 -3.16
N LYS A 74 -3.83 15.86 -4.01
CA LYS A 74 -3.21 15.39 -5.23
C LYS A 74 -3.03 16.65 -6.08
N GLU A 75 -1.87 17.30 -5.99
CA GLU A 75 -1.45 18.04 -7.17
C GLU A 75 -1.43 16.99 -8.29
N ASP A 76 -2.21 17.24 -9.34
CA ASP A 76 -2.10 16.56 -10.63
C ASP A 76 -0.71 16.92 -11.19
N ILE A 77 0.35 16.43 -10.55
CA ILE A 77 1.72 16.58 -11.02
C ILE A 77 1.89 15.53 -12.12
N GLY A 78 1.36 15.87 -13.30
CA GLY A 78 1.79 15.33 -14.58
C GLY A 78 1.40 13.88 -14.87
N GLU A 79 0.50 13.76 -15.84
CA GLU A 79 0.15 12.55 -16.57
C GLU A 79 -0.53 11.45 -15.75
N GLU A 80 -1.85 11.30 -15.94
CA GLU A 80 -2.48 9.99 -15.86
C GLU A 80 -1.69 9.04 -16.79
N THR A 81 -0.66 8.37 -16.26
CA THR A 81 -0.09 7.21 -16.93
C THR A 81 -1.15 6.13 -16.88
N VAL A 82 -2.07 6.16 -17.85
CA VAL A 82 -3.05 5.11 -18.06
C VAL A 82 -2.26 3.86 -18.42
N LEU A 83 -2.08 2.97 -17.43
CA LEU A 83 -1.50 1.67 -17.66
C LEU A 83 -2.32 0.96 -18.74
N PRO A 84 -1.70 0.39 -19.79
CA PRO A 84 -2.42 -0.44 -20.74
C PRO A 84 -3.22 -1.53 -20.02
N ASP A 85 -4.45 -1.81 -20.44
CA ASP A 85 -5.36 -2.79 -19.81
C ASP A 85 -4.68 -4.11 -19.47
N ARG A 86 -3.79 -4.56 -20.36
CA ARG A 86 -2.96 -5.75 -20.18
C ARG A 86 -2.16 -5.70 -18.88
N LEU A 87 -1.45 -4.59 -18.62
CA LEU A 87 -0.63 -4.38 -17.44
C LEU A 87 -1.49 -4.10 -16.21
N ALA A 88 -2.54 -3.29 -16.35
CA ALA A 88 -3.49 -3.01 -15.27
C ALA A 88 -4.13 -4.30 -14.73
N SER A 89 -4.56 -5.21 -15.62
CA SER A 89 -5.10 -6.52 -15.25
C SER A 89 -4.08 -7.39 -14.49
N THR A 90 -2.81 -7.38 -14.92
CA THR A 90 -1.75 -8.14 -14.26
C THR A 90 -1.42 -7.54 -12.89
N LEU A 91 -1.35 -6.20 -12.79
CA LEU A 91 -1.14 -5.50 -11.54
C LEU A 91 -2.26 -5.74 -10.54
N LEU A 92 -3.53 -5.70 -11.00
CA LEU A 92 -4.70 -6.02 -10.19
C LEU A 92 -4.58 -7.40 -9.56
N ILE A 93 -4.21 -8.41 -10.34
CA ILE A 93 -4.03 -9.78 -9.84
C ILE A 93 -2.92 -9.84 -8.78
N VAL A 94 -1.80 -9.15 -9.00
CA VAL A 94 -0.71 -9.09 -8.02
C VAL A 94 -1.18 -8.44 -6.72
N ILE A 95 -1.90 -7.31 -6.80
CA ILE A 95 -2.47 -6.62 -5.63
C ILE A 95 -3.43 -7.53 -4.85
N THR A 96 -4.38 -8.14 -5.54
CA THR A 96 -5.38 -9.01 -4.90
C THR A 96 -4.74 -10.21 -4.22
N LEU A 97 -3.80 -10.87 -4.89
CA LEU A 97 -3.10 -12.02 -4.31
C LEU A 97 -2.16 -11.62 -3.17
N ALA A 98 -1.51 -10.46 -3.28
CA ALA A 98 -0.64 -9.95 -2.22
C ALA A 98 -1.44 -9.61 -0.97
N TYR A 99 -2.63 -9.02 -1.14
CA TYR A 99 -3.55 -8.73 -0.05
C TYR A 99 -4.01 -10.02 0.66
N GLN A 100 -4.22 -11.11 -0.08
CA GLN A 100 -4.63 -12.41 0.48
C GLN A 100 -3.48 -13.19 1.15
N ASN A 101 -2.23 -12.97 0.73
CA ASN A 101 -1.07 -13.80 1.12
C ASN A 101 0.03 -13.00 1.86
N ASN A 102 -0.31 -11.85 2.46
CA ASN A 102 0.63 -10.96 3.16
C ASN A 102 1.87 -10.58 2.33
N GLY A 103 1.63 -10.02 1.14
CA GLY A 103 2.63 -9.32 0.35
C GLY A 103 3.21 -10.12 -0.82
N TRP A 104 4.02 -11.16 -0.55
CA TRP A 104 4.72 -11.89 -1.61
C TRP A 104 3.88 -13.01 -2.23
N VAL A 105 3.82 -13.02 -3.56
CA VAL A 105 3.00 -13.95 -4.34
C VAL A 105 3.86 -14.71 -5.34
N SER A 106 3.60 -16.00 -5.55
CA SER A 106 4.31 -16.75 -6.60
C SER A 106 3.87 -16.31 -8.01
N ILE A 107 4.81 -16.24 -8.96
CA ILE A 107 4.50 -15.93 -10.36
C ILE A 107 3.55 -16.98 -10.96
N ASP A 108 3.58 -18.22 -10.47
CA ASP A 108 2.65 -19.27 -10.90
C ASP A 108 1.20 -19.03 -10.44
N GLN A 109 0.97 -18.46 -9.26
CA GLN A 109 -0.38 -18.04 -8.84
C GLN A 109 -0.90 -16.89 -9.73
N VAL A 110 -0.04 -15.91 -10.03
CA VAL A 110 -0.38 -14.81 -10.95
C VAL A 110 -0.75 -15.37 -12.33
N LYS A 111 0.03 -16.32 -12.84
CA LYS A 111 -0.23 -17.01 -14.10
C LYS A 111 -1.58 -17.73 -14.10
N LYS A 112 -1.88 -18.49 -13.05
CA LYS A 112 -3.15 -19.23 -12.91
C LYS A 112 -4.34 -18.28 -12.97
N LEU A 113 -4.30 -17.18 -12.22
CA LEU A 113 -5.42 -16.23 -12.18
C LEU A 113 -5.53 -15.41 -13.47
N ARG A 114 -4.40 -15.04 -14.08
CA ARG A 114 -4.37 -14.26 -15.34
C ARG A 114 -4.80 -15.07 -16.55
N ARG A 115 -4.72 -16.41 -16.47
CA ARG A 115 -4.94 -17.35 -17.59
C ARG A 115 -4.07 -17.02 -18.82
N LYS A 116 -2.81 -16.62 -18.58
CA LYS A 116 -1.83 -16.23 -19.61
C LYS A 116 -0.61 -17.15 -19.57
N SER A 117 0.13 -17.24 -20.68
CA SER A 117 1.39 -18.00 -20.73
C SER A 117 2.42 -17.46 -19.73
N LEU A 118 3.31 -18.33 -19.24
CA LEU A 118 4.33 -17.93 -18.26
C LEU A 118 5.25 -16.83 -18.81
N GLN A 119 5.63 -16.91 -20.09
CA GLN A 119 6.44 -15.87 -20.75
C GLN A 119 5.66 -14.56 -20.86
N GLY A 120 4.37 -14.62 -21.20
CA GLY A 120 3.51 -13.44 -21.30
C GLY A 120 3.33 -12.73 -19.95
N VAL A 121 3.20 -13.48 -18.85
CA VAL A 121 3.15 -12.93 -17.49
C VAL A 121 4.50 -12.32 -17.11
N LYS A 122 5.61 -13.02 -17.35
CA LYS A 122 6.95 -12.48 -17.07
C LYS A 122 7.24 -11.19 -17.83
N LYS A 123 6.77 -11.06 -19.07
CA LYS A 123 6.89 -9.82 -19.84
C LYS A 123 6.15 -8.67 -19.15
N ASP A 124 4.87 -8.86 -18.84
CA ASP A 124 4.06 -7.85 -18.15
C ASP A 124 4.67 -7.46 -16.80
N LEU A 125 5.14 -8.44 -16.03
CA LEU A 125 5.75 -8.21 -14.73
C LEU A 125 7.07 -7.42 -14.80
N ARG A 126 7.90 -7.65 -15.82
CA ARG A 126 9.13 -6.86 -16.02
C ARG A 126 8.81 -5.41 -16.38
N GLU A 127 7.80 -5.19 -17.21
CA GLU A 127 7.34 -3.86 -17.62
C GLU A 127 6.73 -3.10 -16.43
N LEU A 128 5.90 -3.77 -15.62
CA LEU A 128 5.43 -3.22 -14.35
C LEU A 128 6.57 -2.92 -13.38
N ALA A 129 7.61 -3.76 -13.34
CA ALA A 129 8.76 -3.56 -12.47
C ALA A 129 9.58 -2.33 -12.88
N SER A 130 9.80 -2.09 -14.19
CA SER A 130 10.51 -0.89 -14.67
C SER A 130 9.80 0.41 -14.32
N MET A 131 8.49 0.36 -14.08
CA MET A 131 7.67 1.51 -13.65
C MET A 131 7.48 1.58 -12.13
N ASN A 132 8.14 0.72 -11.35
CA ASN A 132 8.00 0.60 -9.89
C ASN A 132 6.60 0.18 -9.38
N TYR A 133 5.74 -0.38 -10.25
CA TYR A 133 4.44 -0.92 -9.85
C TYR A 133 4.54 -2.31 -9.22
N VAL A 134 5.61 -3.08 -9.46
CA VAL A 134 5.85 -4.36 -8.80
C VAL A 134 7.32 -4.51 -8.43
N GLN A 135 7.59 -5.31 -7.40
CA GLN A 135 8.94 -5.78 -7.07
C GLN A 135 9.05 -7.27 -7.39
N LEU A 136 10.13 -7.65 -8.06
CA LEU A 136 10.38 -9.04 -8.47
C LEU A 136 11.52 -9.65 -7.66
N ASP A 137 11.25 -10.80 -7.05
CA ASP A 137 12.28 -11.69 -6.53
C ASP A 137 12.53 -12.78 -7.58
N SER A 138 13.56 -12.55 -8.40
CA SER A 138 13.94 -13.46 -9.48
C SER A 138 14.45 -14.81 -8.97
N ARG A 139 14.99 -14.87 -7.74
CA ARG A 139 15.53 -16.10 -7.15
C ARG A 139 14.40 -17.01 -6.69
N SER A 140 13.46 -16.47 -5.93
CA SER A 140 12.32 -17.25 -5.43
C SER A 140 11.11 -17.27 -6.38
N LYS A 141 11.20 -16.63 -7.56
CA LYS A 141 10.11 -16.54 -8.55
C LYS A 141 8.83 -15.95 -7.95
N ARG A 142 8.98 -14.89 -7.15
CA ARG A 142 7.88 -14.20 -6.48
C ARG A 142 7.79 -12.75 -6.91
N VAL A 143 6.62 -12.17 -6.72
CA VAL A 143 6.29 -10.79 -7.01
C VAL A 143 5.46 -10.22 -5.87
N ARG A 144 5.64 -8.93 -5.57
CA ARG A 144 4.75 -8.14 -4.72
C ARG A 144 4.46 -6.79 -5.36
N PRO A 145 3.41 -6.06 -4.96
CA PRO A 145 3.21 -4.72 -5.47
C PRO A 145 4.37 -3.81 -5.01
N GLY A 146 4.73 -2.86 -5.87
CA GLY A 146 5.82 -1.93 -5.64
C GLY A 146 5.37 -0.70 -4.86
N THR A 147 6.33 0.14 -4.48
CA THR A 147 6.08 1.34 -3.66
C THR A 147 5.13 2.31 -4.35
N ARG A 148 5.18 2.43 -5.69
CA ARG A 148 4.31 3.31 -6.47
C ARG A 148 2.83 3.00 -6.29
N VAL A 149 2.48 1.72 -6.13
CA VAL A 149 1.09 1.27 -5.96
C VAL A 149 0.48 1.85 -4.69
N ALA A 150 1.25 1.93 -3.61
CA ALA A 150 0.78 2.43 -2.32
C ALA A 150 0.41 3.93 -2.34
N PHE A 151 0.96 4.69 -3.29
CA PHE A 151 0.70 6.12 -3.45
C PHE A 151 -0.41 6.40 -4.47
N GLU A 152 -0.50 5.58 -5.53
CA GLU A 152 -1.49 5.80 -6.59
C GLU A 152 -2.86 5.16 -6.31
N ILE A 153 -2.88 4.06 -5.56
CA ILE A 153 -4.11 3.29 -5.30
C ILE A 153 -4.56 3.49 -3.86
N ASP A 154 -5.74 4.11 -3.71
CA ASP A 154 -6.52 4.03 -2.49
C ASP A 154 -7.14 2.64 -2.39
N TYR A 155 -6.49 1.72 -1.66
CA TYR A 155 -6.93 0.33 -1.53
C TYR A 155 -8.33 0.20 -0.95
N GLU A 156 -8.70 1.03 0.01
CA GLU A 156 -10.02 0.98 0.62
C GLU A 156 -11.10 1.32 -0.41
N ARG A 157 -10.93 2.44 -1.12
CA ARG A 157 -11.84 2.83 -2.19
C ARG A 157 -11.84 1.83 -3.34
N PHE A 158 -10.68 1.29 -3.68
CA PHE A 158 -10.50 0.31 -4.74
C PHE A 158 -11.27 -0.99 -4.44
N PHE A 159 -11.06 -1.60 -3.27
CA PHE A 159 -11.76 -2.84 -2.90
C PHE A 159 -13.25 -2.60 -2.66
N ARG A 160 -13.66 -1.45 -2.08
CA ARG A 160 -15.09 -1.08 -1.97
C ARG A 160 -15.78 -1.03 -3.34
N LYS A 161 -15.10 -0.54 -4.39
CA LYS A 161 -15.64 -0.55 -5.76
C LYS A 161 -15.78 -1.96 -6.30
N LEU A 162 -14.79 -2.84 -6.07
CA LEU A 162 -14.84 -4.24 -6.51
C LEU A 162 -15.92 -5.06 -5.82
N SER A 163 -16.28 -4.73 -4.57
CA SER A 163 -17.29 -5.45 -3.80
C SER A 163 -18.73 -5.01 -4.08
N LYS A 164 -18.94 -3.87 -4.75
CA LYS A 164 -20.28 -3.48 -5.17
C LYS A 164 -20.59 -4.19 -6.50
N PRO A 165 -21.63 -5.04 -6.57
CA PRO A 165 -22.08 -5.55 -7.85
C PRO A 165 -22.52 -4.37 -8.71
N ASP A 166 -22.13 -4.36 -9.98
CA ASP A 166 -22.65 -3.40 -10.96
C ASP A 166 -24.17 -3.57 -11.01
N THR A 167 -24.91 -2.65 -10.39
CA THR A 167 -26.32 -2.44 -10.70
C THR A 167 -26.39 -1.74 -12.06
N THR A 168 -26.34 -2.56 -13.11
CA THR A 168 -26.90 -2.25 -14.43
C THR A 168 -28.29 -2.85 -14.55
#